data_AF-A0A0P9F5A4-F1
#
_entry.id   AF-A0A0P9F5A4-F1
#
_cell.length_a   1.000
_cell.length_b   1.000
_cell.length_c   1.000
_cell.angle_alpha   90.00
_cell.angle_beta   90.00
_cell.angle_gamma   90.00
#
_symmetry.space_group_name_H-M   'P 1'
#
loop_
_entity.id
_entity.type
_entity.pdbx_description
1 polymer ?
#
loop_
_entity_poly.entity_id
_entity_poly.type
_entity_poly.pdbx_seq_one_letter_code
_entity_poly.pdbx_strand_id
1 'polypeptide(L)'
;ALTSRDNALRSRAYLALAAFVRVARDDTLPPLLAHAIVARPAAETVRAIVNATPMGAVADMVQILSTVRTVWGAELDADVAVAPILPGAALVGGADVDWIVRGTLWDVSASAAARPFGREDLLTGLAAALLDPYGEAGITALGWYFARHRQRHTVALAA
;
A
#
# COMPACT_ATOMS: atom_id res chain seq x y z
N ALA A 1 -13.45 4.30 -18.35
CA ALA A 1 -12.51 3.19 -18.05
C ALA A 1 -11.12 3.62 -18.46
N LEU A 2 -10.11 3.50 -17.58
CA LEU A 2 -8.72 3.83 -17.90
C LEU A 2 -8.16 2.84 -18.94
N THR A 3 -7.33 3.30 -19.86
CA THR A 3 -6.78 2.44 -20.91
C THR A 3 -5.67 1.53 -20.35
N SER A 4 -5.37 0.41 -21.03
CA SER A 4 -4.24 -0.48 -20.67
C SER A 4 -2.91 0.27 -20.56
N ARG A 5 -2.71 1.31 -21.39
CA ARG A 5 -1.54 2.17 -21.40
C ARG A 5 -1.43 3.04 -20.13
N ASP A 6 -2.54 3.59 -19.66
CA ASP A 6 -2.56 4.41 -18.43
C ASP A 6 -2.24 3.58 -17.19
N ASN A 7 -2.77 2.35 -17.14
CA ASN A 7 -2.47 1.41 -16.06
C ASN A 7 -1.00 1.01 -16.07
N ALA A 8 -0.40 0.77 -17.24
CA ALA A 8 1.02 0.44 -17.32
C ALA A 8 1.92 1.57 -16.82
N LEU A 9 1.61 2.83 -17.14
CA LEU A 9 2.36 3.98 -16.66
C LEU A 9 2.25 4.14 -15.13
N ARG A 10 1.03 4.02 -14.58
CA ARG A 10 0.80 4.06 -13.13
C ARG A 10 1.52 2.92 -12.41
N SER A 11 1.43 1.70 -12.94
CA SER A 11 2.15 0.54 -12.41
C SER A 11 3.66 0.77 -12.34
N ARG A 12 4.26 1.36 -13.38
CA ARG A 12 5.69 1.72 -13.36
C ARG A 12 6.00 2.74 -12.28
N ALA A 13 5.17 3.78 -12.13
CA ALA A 13 5.35 4.79 -11.09
C ALA A 13 5.27 4.19 -9.68
N TYR A 14 4.30 3.32 -9.41
CA TYR A 14 4.17 2.64 -8.11
C TYR A 14 5.35 1.72 -7.81
N LEU A 15 5.81 0.95 -8.80
CA LEU A 15 6.98 0.08 -8.63
C LEU A 15 8.27 0.87 -8.41
N ALA A 16 8.43 2.00 -9.12
CA ALA A 16 9.55 2.91 -8.92
C ALA A 16 9.54 3.50 -7.49
N LEU A 17 8.37 3.94 -7.00
CA LEU A 17 8.22 4.46 -5.63
C LEU A 17 8.54 3.39 -4.58
N ALA A 18 8.03 2.16 -4.76
CA ALA A 18 8.31 1.06 -3.84
C ALA A 18 9.81 0.75 -3.72
N ALA A 19 10.58 0.92 -4.80
CA ALA A 19 12.03 0.76 -4.76
C ALA A 19 12.71 1.81 -3.85
N PHE A 20 12.24 3.06 -3.85
CA PHE A 20 12.76 4.10 -2.95
C PHE A 20 12.38 3.84 -1.49
N VAL A 21 11.16 3.39 -1.23
CA VAL A 21 10.72 3.02 0.14
C VAL A 21 11.63 1.92 0.71
N ARG A 22 12.00 0.94 -0.11
CA ARG A 22 12.92 -0.13 0.31
C ARG A 22 14.33 0.38 0.66
N VAL A 23 14.85 1.34 -0.10
CA VAL A 23 16.13 1.99 0.25
C VAL A 23 16.02 2.71 1.58
N ALA A 24 14.94 3.45 1.80
CA ALA A 24 14.74 4.18 3.05
C ALA A 24 14.61 3.25 4.27
N ARG A 25 14.01 2.06 4.10
CA ARG A 25 13.78 1.10 5.20
C ARG A 25 15.00 0.24 5.51
N ASP A 26 15.70 -0.25 4.50
CA ASP A 26 16.69 -1.33 4.66
C ASP A 26 18.11 -0.94 4.20
N ASP A 27 18.33 0.33 3.82
CA ASP A 27 19.55 0.85 3.16
C ASP A 27 20.02 0.00 1.95
N THR A 28 19.11 -0.80 1.40
CA THR A 28 19.40 -1.77 0.36
C THR A 28 19.03 -1.19 -0.98
N LEU A 29 20.03 -0.91 -1.81
CA LEU A 29 19.83 -0.40 -3.16
C LEU A 29 19.39 -1.53 -4.12
N PRO A 30 18.13 -1.54 -4.59
CA PRO A 30 17.69 -2.55 -5.55
C PRO A 30 18.50 -2.41 -6.85
N PRO A 31 18.75 -3.49 -7.60
CA PRO A 31 19.46 -3.44 -8.88
C PRO A 31 18.86 -2.44 -9.88
N LEU A 32 17.55 -2.22 -9.79
CA LEU A 32 16.80 -1.21 -10.53
C LEU A 32 17.29 0.23 -10.26
N LEU A 33 17.60 0.55 -9.00
CA LEU A 33 18.09 1.86 -8.58
C LEU A 33 19.61 2.00 -8.74
N ALA A 34 20.36 0.90 -8.57
CA ALA A 34 21.81 0.87 -8.72
C ALA A 34 22.30 1.36 -10.09
N HIS A 35 21.55 1.08 -11.16
CA HIS A 35 21.88 1.55 -12.51
C HIS A 35 21.42 3.00 -12.80
N ALA A 36 20.50 3.53 -12.00
CA ALA A 36 19.88 4.84 -12.22
C ALA A 36 20.51 5.96 -11.38
N ILE A 37 21.06 5.65 -10.20
CA ILE A 37 21.76 6.59 -9.32
C ILE A 37 23.22 6.72 -9.78
N VAL A 38 23.40 7.25 -10.99
CA VAL A 38 24.64 7.88 -11.41
C VAL A 38 24.34 9.37 -11.43
N ALA A 39 25.25 10.22 -10.95
CA ALA A 39 25.08 11.68 -10.79
C ALA A 39 24.30 12.36 -11.93
N ARG A 40 22.97 12.35 -11.81
CA ARG A 40 22.00 12.87 -12.78
C ARG A 40 21.02 13.77 -12.04
N PRO A 41 20.44 14.77 -12.72
CA PRO A 41 19.33 15.53 -12.17
C PRO A 41 18.19 14.61 -11.70
N ALA A 42 17.54 14.96 -10.59
CA ALA A 42 16.51 14.11 -9.96
C ALA A 42 15.40 13.69 -10.94
N ALA A 43 14.98 14.58 -11.84
CA ALA A 43 13.96 14.28 -12.86
C ALA A 43 14.40 13.21 -13.88
N GLU A 44 15.69 13.20 -14.25
CA GLU A 44 16.25 12.19 -15.14
C GLU A 44 16.41 10.85 -14.44
N THR A 45 16.80 10.87 -13.16
CA THR A 45 16.86 9.67 -12.31
C THR A 45 15.48 9.02 -12.17
N VAL A 46 14.44 9.79 -11.86
CA VAL A 46 13.05 9.29 -11.80
C VAL A 46 12.63 8.68 -13.13
N ARG A 47 12.90 9.35 -14.25
CA ARG A 47 12.56 8.83 -15.59
C ARG A 47 13.32 7.53 -15.90
N ALA A 48 14.60 7.45 -15.56
CA ALA A 48 15.42 6.27 -15.76
C ALA A 48 14.88 5.07 -14.97
N ILE A 49 14.47 5.27 -13.71
CA ILE A 49 13.91 4.23 -12.84
C ILE A 49 12.57 3.71 -13.38
N VAL A 50 11.68 4.64 -13.75
CA VAL A 50 10.38 4.31 -14.36
C VAL A 50 10.57 3.47 -15.64
N ASN A 51 11.56 3.83 -16.46
CA ASN A 51 11.86 3.09 -17.70
C ASN A 51 12.58 1.76 -17.46
N ALA A 52 13.41 1.65 -16.42
CA ALA A 52 14.14 0.44 -16.06
C ALA A 52 13.24 -0.63 -15.39
N THR A 53 11.99 -0.30 -15.07
CA THR A 53 11.06 -1.22 -14.39
C THR A 53 10.79 -2.45 -15.27
N PRO A 54 11.08 -3.68 -14.78
CA PRO A 54 10.88 -4.90 -15.56
C PRO A 54 9.44 -5.05 -16.04
N MET A 55 9.26 -5.37 -17.33
CA MET A 55 7.92 -5.50 -17.92
C MET A 55 7.05 -6.57 -17.23
N GLY A 56 7.66 -7.64 -16.71
CA GLY A 56 6.96 -8.66 -15.93
C GLY A 56 6.33 -8.11 -14.65
N ALA A 57 7.06 -7.25 -13.92
CA ALA A 57 6.53 -6.59 -12.71
C ALA A 57 5.42 -5.59 -13.06
N VAL A 58 5.55 -4.87 -14.20
CA VAL A 58 4.49 -3.98 -14.69
C VAL A 58 3.23 -4.77 -15.03
N ALA A 59 3.36 -5.89 -15.75
CA ALA A 59 2.23 -6.75 -16.11
C ALA A 59 1.53 -7.31 -14.87
N ASP A 60 2.32 -7.74 -13.88
CA ASP A 60 1.79 -8.24 -12.60
C ASP A 60 0.99 -7.16 -11.85
N MET A 61 1.55 -5.96 -11.72
CA MET A 61 0.88 -4.84 -11.08
C MET A 61 -0.39 -4.41 -11.85
N VAL A 62 -0.35 -4.40 -13.18
CA VAL A 62 -1.56 -4.16 -14.00
C VAL A 62 -2.63 -5.20 -13.71
N GLN A 63 -2.26 -6.47 -13.58
CA GLN A 63 -3.20 -7.54 -13.25
C GLN A 63 -3.80 -7.35 -11.85
N ILE A 64 -3.00 -7.02 -10.83
CA ILE A 64 -3.51 -6.75 -9.48
C ILE A 64 -4.48 -5.56 -9.51
N LEU A 65 -4.06 -4.42 -10.06
CA LEU A 65 -4.86 -3.19 -10.12
C LEU A 65 -6.16 -3.38 -10.89
N SER A 66 -6.18 -4.23 -11.93
CA SER A 66 -7.39 -4.52 -12.71
C SER A 66 -8.50 -5.18 -11.89
N THR A 67 -8.16 -5.81 -10.76
CA THR A 67 -9.12 -6.54 -9.91
C THR A 67 -9.65 -5.69 -8.75
N VAL A 68 -8.98 -4.58 -8.42
CA VAL A 68 -9.30 -3.76 -7.25
C VAL A 68 -10.75 -3.25 -7.31
N ARG A 69 -11.20 -2.73 -8.46
CA ARG A 69 -12.58 -2.25 -8.62
C ARG A 69 -13.62 -3.37 -8.54
N THR A 70 -13.27 -4.59 -8.92
CA THR A 70 -14.17 -5.75 -8.76
C THR A 70 -14.34 -6.14 -7.29
N VAL A 71 -13.30 -5.97 -6.48
CA VAL A 71 -13.33 -6.32 -5.04
C VAL A 71 -13.97 -5.22 -4.19
N TRP A 72 -13.67 -3.97 -4.49
CA TRP A 72 -14.08 -2.81 -3.69
C TRP A 72 -15.34 -2.12 -4.21
N GLY A 73 -15.67 -2.26 -5.50
CA GLY A 73 -16.86 -1.66 -6.08
C GLY A 73 -16.94 -0.15 -5.83
N ALA A 74 -18.09 0.29 -5.31
CA ALA A 74 -18.37 1.69 -5.00
C ALA A 74 -17.64 2.22 -3.74
N GLU A 75 -17.02 1.35 -2.92
CA GLU A 75 -16.22 1.81 -1.79
C GLU A 75 -14.95 2.55 -2.23
N LEU A 76 -14.47 2.33 -3.46
CA LEU A 76 -13.34 3.10 -4.02
C LEU A 76 -13.66 4.58 -4.25
N ASP A 77 -14.94 4.91 -4.35
CA ASP A 77 -15.40 6.27 -4.63
C ASP A 77 -15.76 7.00 -3.31
N ALA A 78 -15.56 6.35 -2.16
CA ALA A 78 -15.70 6.97 -0.85
C ALA A 78 -14.52 7.90 -0.53
N ASP A 79 -14.70 8.75 0.49
CA ASP A 79 -13.57 9.51 1.02
C ASP A 79 -12.59 8.56 1.72
N VAL A 80 -11.31 8.69 1.38
CA VAL A 80 -10.24 7.77 1.78
C VAL A 80 -9.10 8.59 2.36
N ALA A 81 -8.80 8.39 3.64
CA ALA A 81 -7.55 8.87 4.21
C ALA A 81 -6.44 7.87 3.85
N VAL A 82 -5.54 8.26 2.93
CA VAL A 82 -4.41 7.42 2.51
C VAL A 82 -3.18 7.74 3.36
N ALA A 83 -2.50 6.71 3.86
CA ALA A 83 -1.34 6.80 4.73
C ALA A 83 -1.50 7.80 5.89
N PRO A 84 -2.62 7.76 6.66
CA PRO A 84 -2.81 8.69 7.75
C PRO A 84 -1.79 8.44 8.87
N ILE A 85 -1.30 9.53 9.47
CA ILE A 85 -0.49 9.45 10.68
C ILE A 85 -1.45 9.47 11.87
N LEU A 86 -1.51 8.37 12.60
CA LEU A 86 -2.36 8.27 13.79
C LEU A 86 -1.77 9.06 14.96
N PRO A 87 -2.59 9.68 15.84
CA PRO A 87 -2.10 10.53 16.93
C PRO A 87 -1.07 9.86 17.85
N GLY A 88 -1.26 8.57 18.14
CA GLY A 88 -0.38 7.77 18.98
C GLY A 88 0.87 7.24 18.28
N ALA A 89 1.01 7.41 16.96
CA ALA A 89 2.13 6.84 16.20
C ALA A 89 3.50 7.31 16.72
N ALA A 90 3.61 8.58 17.14
CA ALA A 90 4.85 9.12 17.70
C ALA A 90 5.29 8.42 19.00
N LEU A 91 4.35 7.87 19.78
CA LEU A 91 4.63 7.19 21.05
C LEU A 91 5.37 5.86 20.86
N VAL A 92 5.29 5.28 19.66
CA VAL A 92 5.94 4.02 19.30
C VAL A 92 7.09 4.20 18.30
N GLY A 93 7.54 5.44 18.10
CA GLY A 93 8.61 5.75 17.14
C GLY A 93 8.16 5.80 15.68
N GLY A 94 6.85 5.90 15.45
CA GLY A 94 6.23 5.89 14.13
C GLY A 94 5.45 4.59 13.88
N ALA A 95 4.34 4.72 13.17
CA ALA A 95 3.54 3.60 12.69
C ALA A 95 2.81 4.03 11.42
N ASP A 96 3.09 3.35 10.32
CA ASP A 96 2.41 3.57 9.06
C ASP A 96 1.20 2.65 8.98
N VAL A 97 0.04 3.21 8.64
CA VAL A 97 -1.16 2.44 8.29
C VAL A 97 -1.55 2.79 6.85
N ASP A 98 -2.12 1.86 6.10
CA ASP A 98 -2.27 2.06 4.65
C ASP A 98 -3.38 3.05 4.30
N TRP A 99 -4.58 2.86 4.82
CA TRP A 99 -5.72 3.76 4.57
C TRP A 99 -6.90 3.53 5.52
N ILE A 100 -7.70 4.57 5.71
CA ILE A 100 -8.98 4.52 6.43
C ILE A 100 -10.11 4.85 5.45
N VAL A 101 -11.10 3.95 5.39
CA VAL A 101 -12.29 4.08 4.53
C VAL A 101 -13.52 3.77 5.35
N ARG A 102 -14.45 4.73 5.45
CA ARG A 102 -15.73 4.57 6.19
C ARG A 102 -15.54 4.03 7.62
N GLY A 103 -14.57 4.57 8.34
CA GLY A 103 -14.23 4.15 9.71
C GLY A 103 -13.55 2.78 9.81
N THR A 104 -13.24 2.13 8.69
CA THR A 104 -12.42 0.91 8.70
C THR A 104 -10.97 1.26 8.44
N LEU A 105 -10.09 0.90 9.38
CA LEU A 105 -8.65 0.91 9.18
C LEU A 105 -8.24 -0.33 8.41
N TRP A 106 -7.69 -0.15 7.21
CA TRP A 106 -7.34 -1.26 6.32
C TRP A 106 -5.82 -1.43 6.20
N ASP A 107 -5.38 -2.67 6.30
CA ASP A 107 -4.05 -3.16 5.91
C ASP A 107 -4.15 -3.82 4.53
N VAL A 108 -3.32 -3.40 3.58
CA VAL A 108 -3.36 -3.80 2.18
C VAL A 108 -2.08 -4.53 1.81
N SER A 109 -2.21 -5.83 1.52
CA SER A 109 -1.08 -6.63 1.08
C SER A 109 -1.21 -7.04 -0.40
N ALA A 110 -0.14 -6.81 -1.16
CA ALA A 110 0.05 -7.36 -2.51
C ALA A 110 0.90 -8.65 -2.52
N SER A 111 1.17 -9.24 -1.35
CA SER A 111 2.06 -10.40 -1.22
C SER A 111 1.63 -11.58 -2.09
N ALA A 112 2.62 -12.23 -2.73
CA ALA A 112 2.44 -13.47 -3.47
C ALA A 112 2.31 -14.70 -2.57
N ALA A 113 2.76 -14.61 -1.31
CA ALA A 113 2.58 -15.69 -0.36
C ALA A 113 1.09 -15.85 -0.07
N ALA A 114 0.55 -17.02 -0.42
CA ALA A 114 -0.74 -17.45 0.11
C ALA A 114 -0.51 -17.81 1.58
N ARG A 115 -0.81 -16.87 2.48
CA ARG A 115 -0.95 -17.17 3.90
C ARG A 115 -2.39 -16.86 4.31
N PRO A 116 -3.04 -17.72 5.09
CA PRO A 116 -4.35 -17.42 5.64
C PRO A 116 -4.26 -16.18 6.53
N PHE A 117 -5.35 -15.40 6.57
CA PHE A 117 -5.56 -14.41 7.61
C PHE A 117 -5.40 -15.10 8.97
N GLY A 118 -4.53 -14.54 9.81
CA GLY A 118 -4.09 -15.18 11.05
C GLY A 118 -4.10 -14.25 12.24
N ARG A 119 -3.73 -14.82 13.39
CA ARG A 119 -3.63 -14.09 14.67
C ARG A 119 -2.73 -12.86 14.58
N GLU A 120 -1.61 -12.95 13.86
CA GLU A 120 -0.65 -11.85 13.73
C GLU A 120 -1.26 -10.64 13.00
N ASP A 121 -2.07 -10.88 11.97
CA ASP A 121 -2.77 -9.81 11.25
C ASP A 121 -3.75 -9.09 12.18
N LEU A 122 -4.51 -9.85 12.96
CA LEU A 122 -5.45 -9.31 13.94
C LEU A 122 -4.71 -8.48 15.01
N LEU A 123 -3.61 -9.00 15.57
CA LEU A 123 -2.84 -8.29 16.58
C LEU A 123 -2.21 -7.01 16.04
N THR A 124 -1.73 -7.04 14.79
CA THR A 124 -1.17 -5.86 14.13
C THR A 124 -2.25 -4.80 13.90
N GLY A 125 -3.43 -5.19 13.42
CA GLY A 125 -4.56 -4.28 13.25
C GLY A 125 -5.04 -3.69 14.58
N LEU A 126 -5.13 -4.51 15.64
CA LEU A 126 -5.50 -4.03 16.99
C LEU A 126 -4.45 -3.06 17.55
N ALA A 127 -3.16 -3.36 17.39
CA ALA A 127 -2.09 -2.47 17.79
C ALA A 127 -2.18 -1.13 17.06
N ALA A 128 -2.49 -1.14 15.76
CA ALA A 128 -2.67 0.09 14.99
C ALA A 128 -3.90 0.90 15.44
N ALA A 129 -5.05 0.25 15.71
CA ALA A 129 -6.22 0.95 16.23
C ALA A 129 -5.98 1.60 17.59
N LEU A 130 -5.17 0.99 18.46
CA LEU A 130 -4.78 1.58 19.75
C LEU A 130 -3.94 2.86 19.62
N LEU A 131 -3.40 3.16 18.43
CA LEU A 131 -2.71 4.42 18.15
C LEU A 131 -3.69 5.58 17.84
N ASP A 132 -5.00 5.34 17.89
CA ASP A 132 -6.03 6.38 17.90
C ASP A 132 -6.73 6.43 19.27
N PRO A 133 -6.02 6.80 20.36
CA PRO A 133 -6.52 6.65 21.73
C PRO A 133 -7.73 7.53 22.05
N TYR A 134 -7.99 8.57 21.24
CA TYR A 134 -9.09 9.52 21.41
C TYR A 134 -10.18 9.35 20.35
N GLY A 135 -10.06 8.39 19.43
CA GLY A 135 -11.02 8.15 18.37
C GLY A 135 -11.08 9.26 17.31
N GLU A 136 -10.02 10.07 17.17
CA GLU A 136 -9.96 11.20 16.24
C GLU A 136 -9.97 10.73 14.79
N ALA A 137 -9.41 9.55 14.52
CA ALA A 137 -9.42 8.94 13.19
C ALA A 137 -10.74 8.19 12.90
N GLY A 138 -11.65 8.11 13.88
CA GLY A 138 -12.98 7.52 13.71
C GLY A 138 -12.95 6.03 13.40
N ILE A 139 -11.96 5.30 13.93
CA ILE A 139 -11.76 3.88 13.63
C ILE A 139 -12.80 3.05 14.40
N THR A 140 -13.72 2.42 13.66
CA THR A 140 -14.77 1.53 14.19
C THR A 140 -14.62 0.09 13.74
N ALA A 141 -13.72 -0.18 12.78
CA ALA A 141 -13.45 -1.51 12.27
C ALA A 141 -12.01 -1.66 11.79
N LEU A 142 -11.56 -2.90 11.72
CA LEU A 142 -10.30 -3.31 11.11
C LEU A 142 -10.57 -4.09 9.84
N GLY A 143 -9.76 -3.87 8.81
CA GLY A 143 -9.86 -4.53 7.53
C GLY A 143 -8.51 -5.03 7.03
N TRP A 144 -8.52 -6.14 6.30
CA TRP A 144 -7.34 -6.67 5.61
C TRP A 144 -7.73 -6.96 4.16
N TYR A 145 -7.00 -6.37 3.22
CA TYR A 145 -7.20 -6.58 1.80
C TYR A 145 -5.97 -7.26 1.19
N PHE A 146 -6.15 -8.52 0.79
CA PHE A 146 -5.14 -9.30 0.09
C PHE A 146 -5.36 -9.17 -1.41
N ALA A 147 -4.73 -8.17 -2.03
CA ALA A 147 -5.02 -7.74 -3.39
C ALA A 147 -4.84 -8.85 -4.44
N ARG A 148 -3.75 -9.62 -4.31
CA ARG A 148 -3.46 -10.73 -5.22
C ARG A 148 -4.44 -11.90 -5.08
N HIS A 149 -4.94 -12.13 -3.88
CA HIS A 149 -5.91 -13.20 -3.58
C HIS A 149 -7.37 -12.73 -3.77
N ARG A 150 -7.58 -11.43 -4.01
CA ARG A 150 -8.89 -10.80 -4.21
C ARG A 150 -9.83 -10.99 -3.01
N GLN A 151 -9.26 -11.01 -1.82
CA GLN A 151 -9.98 -11.27 -0.57
C GLN A 151 -9.94 -10.07 0.36
N ARG A 152 -11.07 -9.80 1.01
CA ARG A 152 -11.19 -8.81 2.08
C ARG A 152 -11.74 -9.48 3.33
N HIS A 153 -11.15 -9.13 4.47
CA HIS A 153 -11.63 -9.54 5.78
C HIS A 153 -11.86 -8.29 6.61
N THR A 154 -12.94 -8.27 7.39
CA THR A 154 -13.26 -7.13 8.26
C THR A 154 -13.70 -7.63 9.62
N VAL A 155 -13.28 -6.94 10.66
CA VAL A 155 -13.68 -7.18 12.05
C VAL A 155 -14.13 -5.84 12.63
N ALA A 156 -15.37 -5.79 13.12
CA ALA A 156 -15.86 -4.62 13.85
C ALA A 156 -15.14 -4.54 15.21
N LEU A 157 -14.70 -3.34 15.58
CA LEU A 157 -14.28 -3.05 16.94
C LEU A 157 -15.56 -2.75 17.72
N ALA A 158 -15.76 -3.43 18.85
CA ALA A 158 -16.97 -3.24 19.65
C ALA A 158 -17.12 -1.76 20.04
N ALA A 159 -18.34 -1.24 19.87
CA ALA A 159 -18.71 0.13 20.27
C ALA A 159 -18.78 0.29 21.79
#